data_AF-A0A8S9GXV2-F1
#
_entry.id   AF-A0A8S9GXV2-F1
#
_cell.length_a   1.000
_cell.length_b   1.000
_cell.length_c   1.000
_cell.angle_alpha   90.00
_cell.angle_beta   90.00
_cell.angle_gamma   90.00
#
_symmetry.space_group_name_H-M   'P 1'
#
loop_
_entity.id
_entity.type
_entity.pdbx_description
1 polymer ?
#
loop_
_entity_poly.entity_id
_entity_poly.type
_entity_poly.pdbx_seq_one_letter_code
_entity_poly.pdbx_strand_id
1 'polypeptide(L)'
;MYPIGHDTVHDQYKVVCIVSAHKELEHWVFILREGVSSQGRKISSPCPPHYPEEQRLTINGRMYYLALVSLKYHVLVSFDFSSEETRLLPKPEDVFWHGFYINLIEYAGKISFFGHSDLVKDGVMKLWVMEDEEKNIWSRKKLVLHPSQMDMVKVNNADNNYCLNVYGTTRNGDVILAPQKEIYPRPVEVLPSRYNTLLRFTYNIQKNHLRKIEIKDGSNCFLKYQRCEVIGLDDTRDFMHL
;
A
#
# COMPACT_ATOMS: atom_id res chain seq x y z
N MET A 1 7.40 -1.56 10.62
CA MET A 1 8.19 -0.42 10.09
C MET A 1 7.54 0.87 10.54
N TYR A 2 8.30 1.82 11.07
CA TYR A 2 7.80 3.13 11.48
C TYR A 2 7.89 4.10 10.30
N PRO A 3 6.80 4.82 9.96
CA PRO A 3 6.81 5.78 8.86
C PRO A 3 7.76 6.95 9.15
N ILE A 4 8.58 7.27 8.16
CA ILE A 4 9.50 8.40 8.15
C ILE A 4 8.99 9.40 7.11
N GLY A 5 9.03 10.69 7.44
CA GLY A 5 8.72 11.74 6.49
C GLY A 5 9.51 13.01 6.74
N HIS A 6 9.55 13.86 5.72
CA HIS A 6 10.24 15.15 5.74
C HIS A 6 9.26 16.25 6.09
N ASP A 7 9.55 16.97 7.17
CA ASP A 7 8.95 18.25 7.53
C ASP A 7 9.62 19.32 6.68
N THR A 8 8.93 19.75 5.64
CA THR A 8 9.45 20.71 4.65
C THR A 8 9.54 22.12 5.20
N VAL A 9 8.84 22.44 6.29
CA VAL A 9 8.85 23.77 6.92
C VAL A 9 10.10 23.96 7.77
N HIS A 10 10.49 22.94 8.53
CA HIS A 10 11.65 23.00 9.44
C HIS A 10 12.88 22.25 8.92
N ASP A 11 12.80 21.70 7.69
CA ASP A 11 13.82 20.92 7.02
C ASP A 11 14.41 19.79 7.89
N GLN A 12 13.53 18.94 8.41
CA GLN A 12 13.91 17.85 9.31
C GLN A 12 13.14 16.57 9.00
N TYR A 13 13.76 15.42 9.27
CA TYR A 13 13.07 14.13 9.15
C TYR A 13 12.43 13.75 10.48
N LYS A 14 11.20 13.25 10.41
CA LYS A 14 10.41 12.82 11.55
C LYS A 14 10.00 11.37 11.38
N VAL A 15 9.99 10.63 12.48
CA VAL A 15 9.42 9.30 12.59
C VAL A 15 8.13 9.38 13.39
N VAL A 16 7.06 8.82 12.85
CA VAL A 16 5.78 8.71 13.56
C VAL A 16 5.64 7.30 14.10
N CYS A 17 5.35 7.18 15.38
CA CYS A 17 5.02 5.93 16.02
C CYS A 17 3.56 5.99 16.49
N ILE A 18 2.76 5.03 16.06
CA ILE A 18 1.36 4.91 16.45
C ILE A 18 1.26 3.69 17.35
N VAL A 19 0.96 3.92 18.63
CA VAL A 19 0.87 2.89 19.66
C VAL A 19 -0.58 2.76 20.10
N SER A 20 -1.13 1.54 20.03
CA SER A 20 -2.43 1.24 20.62
C SER A 20 -2.21 0.71 22.04
N ALA A 21 -2.54 1.51 23.06
CA ALA A 21 -2.43 1.13 24.47
C ALA A 21 -3.80 1.27 25.17
N HIS A 22 -4.29 0.19 25.77
CA HIS A 22 -5.46 0.21 26.68
C HIS A 22 -6.71 0.96 26.16
N LYS A 23 -7.06 0.79 24.86
CA LYS A 23 -8.18 1.44 24.14
C LYS A 23 -7.93 2.89 23.71
N GLU A 24 -6.76 3.44 23.99
CA GLU A 24 -6.31 4.72 23.48
C GLU A 24 -5.25 4.51 22.40
N LEU A 25 -5.19 5.46 21.48
CA LEU A 25 -4.21 5.46 20.42
C LEU A 25 -3.30 6.67 20.63
N GLU A 26 -2.04 6.38 20.92
CA GLU A 26 -1.02 7.38 21.14
C GLU A 26 -0.22 7.58 19.86
N HIS A 27 -0.09 8.84 19.46
CA HIS A 27 0.79 9.23 18.38
C HIS A 27 2.03 9.86 19.00
N TRP A 28 3.18 9.35 18.62
CA TRP A 28 4.48 9.81 19.04
C TRP A 28 5.27 10.27 17.83
N VAL A 29 5.93 11.42 17.95
CA VAL A 29 6.81 11.96 16.91
C VAL A 29 8.23 12.02 17.44
N PHE A 30 9.17 11.53 16.64
CA PHE A 30 10.59 11.58 16.91
C PHE A 30 11.25 12.35 15.78
N ILE A 31 12.14 13.29 16.11
CA ILE A 31 12.95 13.98 15.09
C ILE A 31 14.24 13.18 14.92
N LEU A 32 14.55 12.79 13.69
CA LEU A 32 15.82 12.16 13.36
C LEU A 32 16.92 13.21 13.35
N ARG A 33 17.91 13.05 14.23
CA ARG A 33 19.11 13.89 14.31
C ARG A 33 20.33 13.00 14.38
N GLU A 34 21.39 13.38 13.68
CA GLU A 34 22.66 12.67 13.72
C GLU A 34 23.29 12.78 15.13
N GLY A 35 23.74 11.66 15.69
CA GLY A 35 24.51 11.63 16.93
C GLY A 35 23.77 11.97 18.24
N VAL A 36 22.46 12.18 18.22
CA VAL A 36 21.66 12.51 19.43
C VAL A 36 20.49 11.56 19.59
N SER A 37 20.25 11.08 20.81
CA SER A 37 19.05 10.31 21.13
C SER A 37 17.81 11.17 20.88
N SER A 38 16.97 10.76 19.93
CA SER A 38 15.73 11.46 19.62
C SER A 38 14.74 11.31 20.78
N GLN A 39 14.48 12.39 21.51
CA GLN A 39 13.42 12.41 22.52
C GLN A 39 12.07 12.46 21.81
N GLY A 40 11.29 11.38 21.95
CA GLY A 40 9.94 11.33 21.41
C GLY A 40 9.00 12.27 22.17
N ARG A 41 8.10 12.92 21.44
CA ARG A 41 6.99 13.67 22.03
C ARG A 41 5.66 13.04 21.66
N LYS A 42 4.77 12.93 22.64
CA LYS A 42 3.37 12.55 22.40
C LYS A 42 2.65 13.75 21.79
N ILE A 43 1.92 13.51 20.71
CA ILE A 43 1.08 14.51 20.06
C ILE A 43 -0.40 14.16 20.28
N SER A 44 -1.23 15.18 20.35
CA SER A 44 -2.68 15.00 20.40
C SER A 44 -3.19 14.65 19.01
N SER A 45 -4.15 13.73 18.94
CA SER A 45 -4.88 13.43 17.72
C SER A 45 -6.36 13.61 17.97
N PRO A 46 -7.08 14.41 17.15
CA PRO A 46 -8.53 14.46 17.19
C PRO A 46 -9.18 13.17 16.68
N CYS A 47 -8.41 12.21 16.15
CA CYS A 47 -8.94 10.98 15.62
C CYS A 47 -9.46 10.08 16.76
N PRO A 48 -10.62 9.42 16.58
CA PRO A 48 -11.09 8.41 17.50
C PRO A 48 -10.08 7.25 17.55
N PRO A 49 -10.07 6.46 18.63
CA PRO A 49 -9.29 5.24 18.70
C PRO A 49 -9.55 4.34 17.49
N HIS A 50 -8.47 3.98 16.79
CA HIS A 50 -8.51 3.22 15.56
C HIS A 50 -7.38 2.19 15.51
N TYR A 51 -7.40 1.28 14.54
CA TYR A 51 -6.30 0.35 14.31
C TYR A 51 -5.68 0.69 12.97
N PRO A 52 -4.44 1.25 12.94
CA PRO A 52 -3.78 1.56 11.68
C PRO A 52 -3.46 0.26 10.95
N GLU A 53 -3.86 0.18 9.69
CA GLU A 53 -3.46 -0.88 8.79
C GLU A 53 -2.01 -0.70 8.36
N GLU A 54 -1.44 -1.77 7.81
CA GLU A 54 -0.05 -1.78 7.36
C GLU A 54 0.20 -0.88 6.14
N GLN A 55 -0.84 -0.64 5.32
CA GLN A 55 -0.71 0.20 4.14
C GLN A 55 -0.59 1.67 4.52
N ARG A 56 0.50 2.28 4.08
CA ARG A 56 0.80 3.70 4.27
C ARG A 56 1.40 4.26 2.99
N LEU A 57 1.23 5.55 2.81
CA LEU A 57 1.72 6.28 1.66
C LEU A 57 2.12 7.68 2.10
N THR A 58 3.33 8.11 1.75
CA THR A 58 3.79 9.47 2.03
C THR A 58 3.91 10.23 0.74
N ILE A 59 3.15 11.31 0.59
CA ILE A 59 3.18 12.20 -0.58
C ILE A 59 3.26 13.64 -0.06
N ASN A 60 4.16 14.44 -0.64
CA ASN A 60 4.29 15.88 -0.36
C ASN A 60 4.36 16.24 1.15
N GLY A 61 5.15 15.50 1.93
CA GLY A 61 5.31 15.77 3.36
C GLY A 61 4.08 15.43 4.21
N ARG A 62 3.12 14.67 3.66
CA ARG A 62 1.96 14.14 4.39
C ARG A 62 1.94 12.62 4.29
N MET A 63 1.81 11.96 5.43
CA MET A 63 1.54 10.52 5.49
C MET A 63 0.04 10.28 5.44
N TYR A 64 -0.36 9.26 4.71
CA TYR A 64 -1.71 8.74 4.64
C TYR A 64 -1.68 7.27 4.99
N TYR A 65 -2.61 6.82 5.80
CA TYR A 65 -2.73 5.42 6.15
C TYR A 65 -4.18 5.05 6.38
N LEU A 66 -4.46 3.77 6.16
CA LEU A 66 -5.78 3.23 6.40
C LEU A 66 -5.94 2.84 7.85
N ALA A 67 -7.14 3.01 8.39
CA ALA A 67 -7.42 2.68 9.76
C ALA A 67 -8.83 2.14 9.95
N LEU A 68 -8.97 1.21 10.90
CA LEU A 68 -10.26 0.66 11.31
C LEU A 68 -10.71 1.31 12.61
N VAL A 69 -11.76 2.13 12.54
CA VAL A 69 -12.32 2.83 13.72
C VAL A 69 -13.37 1.94 14.38
N SER A 70 -13.26 1.78 15.70
CA SER A 70 -14.20 1.00 16.53
C SER A 70 -14.48 -0.43 16.01
N LEU A 71 -13.55 -1.03 15.27
CA LEU A 71 -13.72 -2.33 14.60
C LEU A 71 -14.91 -2.41 13.63
N LYS A 72 -15.42 -1.27 13.15
CA LYS A 72 -16.67 -1.20 12.36
C LYS A 72 -16.51 -0.60 10.98
N TYR A 73 -15.78 0.51 10.85
CA TYR A 73 -15.68 1.23 9.58
C TYR A 73 -14.25 1.67 9.30
N HIS A 74 -13.86 1.53 8.04
CA HIS A 74 -12.55 1.93 7.54
C HIS A 74 -12.56 3.43 7.20
N VAL A 75 -11.50 4.11 7.58
CA VAL A 75 -11.24 5.53 7.27
C VAL A 75 -9.85 5.67 6.70
N LEU A 76 -9.64 6.76 5.95
CA LEU A 76 -8.31 7.22 5.62
C LEU A 76 -7.91 8.25 6.67
N VAL A 77 -6.70 8.12 7.21
CA VAL A 77 -6.13 9.10 8.14
C VAL A 77 -4.97 9.78 7.44
N SER A 78 -4.92 11.12 7.50
CA SER A 78 -3.75 11.87 7.09
C SER A 78 -3.01 12.45 8.29
N PHE A 79 -1.68 12.53 8.19
CA PHE A 79 -0.78 13.11 9.16
C PHE A 79 0.19 14.05 8.45
N ASP A 80 0.18 15.33 8.82
CA ASP A 80 1.10 16.34 8.30
C ASP A 80 2.44 16.28 9.05
N PHE A 81 3.56 16.10 8.36
CA PHE A 81 4.86 16.11 9.06
C PHE A 81 5.26 17.50 9.54
N SER A 82 4.79 18.58 8.92
CA SER A 82 5.14 19.95 9.28
C SER A 82 4.30 20.46 10.44
N SER A 83 2.97 20.36 10.35
CA SER A 83 2.07 20.79 11.44
C SER A 83 1.89 19.75 12.55
N GLU A 84 2.26 18.49 12.30
CA GLU A 84 2.02 17.36 13.20
C GLU A 84 0.54 17.13 13.54
N GLU A 85 -0.35 17.57 12.65
CA GLU A 85 -1.79 17.38 12.79
C GLU A 85 -2.27 16.11 12.08
N THR A 86 -3.24 15.44 12.68
CA THR A 86 -3.96 14.32 12.06
C THR A 86 -5.35 14.74 11.62
N ARG A 87 -5.83 14.20 10.50
CA ARG A 87 -7.20 14.39 10.01
C ARG A 87 -7.82 13.06 9.59
N LEU A 88 -9.11 12.93 9.83
CA LEU A 88 -9.91 11.83 9.32
C LEU A 88 -10.53 12.23 7.99
N LEU A 89 -10.28 11.41 6.98
CA LEU A 89 -10.83 11.58 5.65
C LEU A 89 -11.81 10.43 5.38
N PRO A 90 -13.11 10.72 5.17
CA PRO A 90 -14.08 9.69 4.84
C PRO A 90 -13.72 9.02 3.50
N LYS A 91 -13.80 7.69 3.47
CA LYS A 91 -13.70 6.91 2.24
C LYS A 91 -14.82 7.30 1.25
N PRO A 92 -14.63 7.08 -0.07
CA PRO A 92 -15.75 7.14 -1.00
C PRO A 92 -16.83 6.09 -0.67
N GLU A 93 -18.11 6.44 -0.85
CA GLU A 93 -19.26 5.64 -0.42
C GLU A 93 -19.26 4.24 -1.06
N ASP A 94 -18.99 4.15 -2.36
CA ASP A 94 -19.08 2.94 -3.18
C ASP A 94 -17.84 2.03 -3.10
N VAL A 95 -16.83 2.42 -2.32
CA VAL A 95 -15.66 1.58 -2.10
C VAL A 95 -16.04 0.41 -1.20
N PHE A 96 -15.92 -0.81 -1.74
CA PHE A 96 -16.00 -2.04 -0.97
C PHE A 96 -14.67 -2.30 -0.27
N TRP A 97 -14.67 -2.22 1.06
CA TRP A 97 -13.48 -2.37 1.88
C TRP A 97 -13.33 -3.82 2.31
N HIS A 98 -12.38 -4.50 1.68
CA HIS A 98 -11.86 -5.78 2.14
C HIS A 98 -10.35 -5.74 1.95
N GLY A 99 -9.58 -5.84 3.04
CA GLY A 99 -8.15 -5.51 3.08
C GLY A 99 -7.23 -6.25 2.09
N PHE A 100 -7.72 -7.30 1.41
CA PHE A 100 -6.99 -7.99 0.34
C PHE A 100 -7.24 -7.43 -1.06
N TYR A 101 -8.25 -6.57 -1.23
CA TYR A 101 -8.78 -6.16 -2.54
C TYR A 101 -8.79 -4.66 -2.78
N ILE A 102 -8.23 -3.89 -1.83
CA ILE A 102 -8.06 -2.45 -1.95
C ILE A 102 -6.68 -2.05 -1.44
N ASN A 103 -6.00 -1.20 -2.20
CA ASN A 103 -4.72 -0.65 -1.79
C ASN A 103 -4.67 0.87 -1.97
N LEU A 104 -4.02 1.54 -1.04
CA LEU A 104 -3.64 2.96 -1.14
C LEU A 104 -2.43 3.09 -2.08
N ILE A 105 -2.53 3.90 -3.13
CA ILE A 105 -1.48 4.14 -4.11
C ILE A 105 -1.35 5.63 -4.44
N GLU A 106 -0.17 6.02 -4.91
CA GLU A 106 0.02 7.31 -5.57
C GLU A 106 -0.36 7.18 -7.05
N TYR A 107 -1.22 8.07 -7.53
CA TYR A 107 -1.54 8.17 -8.95
C TYR A 107 -1.59 9.64 -9.36
N ALA A 108 -0.73 10.01 -10.31
CA ALA A 108 -0.59 11.38 -10.81
C ALA A 108 -0.38 12.43 -9.68
N GLY A 109 0.43 12.09 -8.68
CA GLY A 109 0.71 12.96 -7.52
C GLY A 109 -0.44 13.07 -6.52
N LYS A 110 -1.51 12.28 -6.69
CA LYS A 110 -2.71 12.30 -5.85
C LYS A 110 -2.89 10.98 -5.11
N ILE A 111 -3.49 11.09 -3.95
CA ILE A 111 -3.94 9.93 -3.18
C ILE A 111 -5.03 9.19 -3.94
N SER A 112 -4.86 7.89 -4.09
CA SER A 112 -5.83 7.06 -4.80
C SER A 112 -6.02 5.70 -4.15
N PHE A 113 -7.23 5.18 -4.25
CA PHE A 113 -7.54 3.78 -3.94
C PHE A 113 -7.59 2.94 -5.20
N PHE A 114 -6.91 1.80 -5.15
CA PHE A 114 -6.88 0.80 -6.21
C PHE A 114 -7.62 -0.47 -5.77
N GLY A 115 -8.88 -0.56 -6.19
CA GLY A 115 -9.74 -1.72 -5.97
C GLY A 115 -9.58 -2.75 -7.08
N HIS A 116 -9.40 -4.00 -6.69
CA HIS A 116 -9.05 -5.10 -7.61
C HIS A 116 -9.71 -6.44 -7.22
N SER A 117 -10.82 -6.40 -6.46
CA SER A 117 -11.63 -7.58 -6.13
C SER A 117 -12.11 -8.34 -7.36
N ASP A 118 -12.44 -7.61 -8.42
CA ASP A 118 -13.07 -8.14 -9.62
C ASP A 118 -12.03 -8.42 -10.72
N LEU A 119 -10.73 -8.28 -10.43
CA LEU A 119 -9.64 -8.40 -11.40
C LEU A 119 -9.52 -9.83 -11.93
N VAL A 120 -9.49 -10.81 -11.02
CA VAL A 120 -9.32 -12.22 -11.40
C VAL A 120 -10.54 -12.74 -12.16
N LYS A 121 -11.73 -12.39 -11.65
CA LYS A 121 -13.01 -12.89 -12.15
C LYS A 121 -13.38 -12.25 -13.49
N ASP A 122 -13.40 -10.91 -13.50
CA ASP A 122 -14.00 -10.12 -14.56
C ASP A 122 -13.00 -9.23 -15.30
N GLY A 123 -11.72 -9.20 -14.88
CA GLY A 123 -10.72 -8.30 -15.45
C GLY A 123 -10.93 -6.85 -15.06
N VAL A 124 -11.74 -6.59 -14.03
CA VAL A 124 -12.18 -5.25 -13.65
C VAL A 124 -11.43 -4.76 -12.43
N MET A 125 -10.87 -3.56 -12.54
CA MET A 125 -10.33 -2.80 -11.42
C MET A 125 -11.07 -1.46 -11.34
N LYS A 126 -10.99 -0.83 -10.18
CA LYS A 126 -11.59 0.48 -9.91
C LYS A 126 -10.54 1.36 -9.27
N LEU A 127 -10.39 2.56 -9.80
CA LEU A 127 -9.50 3.58 -9.27
C LEU A 127 -10.36 4.72 -8.73
N TRP A 128 -10.17 5.07 -7.46
CA TRP A 128 -10.73 6.29 -6.88
C TRP A 128 -9.59 7.27 -6.67
N VAL A 129 -9.70 8.48 -7.21
CA VAL A 129 -8.67 9.53 -7.10
C VAL A 129 -9.21 10.64 -6.24
N MET A 130 -8.48 11.04 -5.21
CA MET A 130 -8.83 12.19 -4.37
C MET A 130 -8.53 13.47 -5.15
N GLU A 131 -9.58 14.15 -5.60
CA GLU A 131 -9.45 15.38 -6.39
C GLU A 131 -9.26 16.62 -5.50
N ASP A 132 -9.92 16.63 -4.34
CA ASP A 132 -9.88 17.71 -3.35
C ASP A 132 -9.95 17.08 -1.94
N GLU A 133 -8.84 17.17 -1.18
CA GLU A 133 -8.75 16.60 0.18
C GLU A 133 -9.65 17.35 1.16
N GLU A 134 -9.67 18.68 1.11
CA GLU A 134 -10.42 19.53 2.05
C GLU A 134 -11.93 19.35 1.90
N LYS A 135 -12.40 19.19 0.65
CA LYS A 135 -13.82 18.92 0.37
C LYS A 135 -14.16 17.43 0.33
N ASN A 136 -13.17 16.56 0.52
CA ASN A 136 -13.30 15.11 0.38
C ASN A 136 -13.96 14.67 -0.94
N ILE A 137 -13.53 15.26 -2.06
CA ILE A 137 -14.07 14.96 -3.39
C ILE A 137 -13.23 13.87 -4.05
N TRP A 138 -13.92 12.85 -4.53
CA TRP A 138 -13.31 11.71 -5.21
C TRP A 138 -13.86 11.54 -6.62
N SER A 139 -12.97 11.32 -7.58
CA SER A 139 -13.34 10.83 -8.91
C SER A 139 -13.16 9.32 -8.97
N ARG A 140 -13.88 8.65 -9.87
CA ARG A 140 -13.82 7.20 -10.04
C ARG A 140 -13.61 6.83 -11.49
N LYS A 141 -12.68 5.92 -11.74
CA LYS A 141 -12.41 5.32 -13.06
C LYS A 141 -12.55 3.81 -12.99
N LYS A 142 -13.34 3.25 -13.90
CA LYS A 142 -13.39 1.80 -14.14
C LYS A 142 -12.28 1.43 -15.12
N LEU A 143 -11.52 0.40 -14.78
CA LEU A 143 -10.40 -0.11 -15.56
C LEU A 143 -10.72 -1.55 -15.93
N VAL A 144 -10.63 -1.89 -17.21
CA VAL A 144 -11.04 -3.21 -17.72
C VAL A 144 -9.92 -3.78 -18.57
N LEU A 145 -9.36 -4.91 -18.18
CA LEU A 145 -8.33 -5.58 -18.97
C LEU A 145 -8.87 -5.99 -20.33
N HIS A 146 -8.04 -5.83 -21.35
CA HIS A 146 -8.32 -6.39 -22.67
C HIS A 146 -8.46 -7.93 -22.55
N PRO A 147 -9.44 -8.57 -23.24
CA PRO A 147 -9.65 -10.02 -23.14
C PRO A 147 -8.39 -10.87 -23.37
N SER A 148 -7.49 -10.44 -24.26
CA SER A 148 -6.22 -11.15 -24.52
C SER A 148 -5.26 -11.20 -23.33
N GLN A 149 -5.46 -10.36 -22.31
CA GLN A 149 -4.67 -10.33 -21.09
C GLN A 149 -5.30 -11.17 -19.98
N MET A 150 -6.55 -11.62 -20.15
CA MET A 150 -7.28 -12.35 -19.12
C MET A 150 -6.67 -13.73 -18.85
N ASP A 151 -6.14 -14.38 -19.87
CA ASP A 151 -5.51 -15.69 -19.72
C ASP A 151 -4.31 -15.62 -18.76
N MET A 152 -3.57 -14.51 -18.78
CA MET A 152 -2.44 -14.28 -17.86
C MET A 152 -2.87 -14.21 -16.39
N VAL A 153 -4.11 -13.78 -16.13
CA VAL A 153 -4.67 -13.66 -14.78
C VAL A 153 -5.37 -14.95 -14.36
N LYS A 154 -6.09 -15.61 -15.28
CA LYS A 154 -6.90 -16.81 -15.02
C LYS A 154 -6.08 -18.10 -14.91
N VAL A 155 -5.07 -18.28 -15.77
CA VAL A 155 -4.25 -19.52 -15.81
C VAL A 155 -3.51 -19.74 -14.48
N ASN A 156 -3.17 -18.66 -13.79
CA ASN A 156 -2.51 -18.72 -12.48
C ASN A 156 -3.49 -18.91 -11.30
N ASN A 157 -4.79 -19.06 -11.57
CA ASN A 157 -5.84 -19.23 -10.57
C ASN A 157 -6.63 -20.54 -10.71
N ALA A 158 -6.06 -21.53 -11.40
CA ALA A 158 -6.70 -22.83 -11.65
C ALA A 158 -7.14 -23.57 -10.38
N ASP A 159 -6.49 -23.32 -9.22
CA ASP A 159 -6.84 -23.91 -7.92
C ASP A 159 -7.69 -22.98 -7.03
N ASN A 160 -8.11 -21.82 -7.54
CA ASN A 160 -8.99 -20.85 -6.87
C ASN A 160 -8.52 -20.37 -5.49
N ASN A 161 -7.20 -20.34 -5.26
CA ASN A 161 -6.61 -20.17 -3.92
C ASN A 161 -5.78 -18.89 -3.77
N TYR A 162 -5.80 -17.99 -4.74
CA TYR A 162 -4.96 -16.80 -4.75
C TYR A 162 -5.70 -15.53 -5.23
N CYS A 163 -5.56 -14.45 -4.47
CA CYS A 163 -5.85 -13.10 -4.94
C CYS A 163 -4.58 -12.47 -5.52
N LEU A 164 -4.72 -11.44 -6.35
CA LEU A 164 -3.58 -10.59 -6.75
C LEU A 164 -3.54 -9.39 -5.82
N ASN A 165 -2.60 -9.33 -4.88
CA ASN A 165 -2.48 -8.16 -4.01
C ASN A 165 -1.52 -7.14 -4.62
N VAL A 166 -1.71 -5.86 -4.29
CA VAL A 166 -0.78 -4.78 -4.64
C VAL A 166 0.32 -4.71 -3.59
N TYR A 167 1.57 -4.66 -4.07
CA TYR A 167 2.75 -4.53 -3.23
C TYR A 167 3.33 -3.11 -3.23
N GLY A 168 2.92 -2.29 -4.19
CA GLY A 168 3.32 -0.90 -4.30
C GLY A 168 3.20 -0.42 -5.74
N THR A 169 3.81 0.73 -6.01
CA THR A 169 3.92 1.33 -7.33
C THR A 169 5.38 1.46 -7.74
N THR A 170 5.66 1.39 -9.04
CA THR A 170 6.98 1.76 -9.58
C THR A 170 7.14 3.28 -9.58
N ARG A 171 8.36 3.78 -9.83
CA ARG A 171 8.64 5.22 -10.05
C ARG A 171 7.80 5.84 -11.17
N ASN A 172 7.36 5.03 -12.14
CA ASN A 172 6.51 5.47 -13.25
C ASN A 172 5.00 5.39 -12.93
N GLY A 173 4.63 5.00 -11.70
CA GLY A 173 3.24 4.84 -11.28
C GLY A 173 2.58 3.54 -11.76
N ASP A 174 3.35 2.56 -12.24
CA ASP A 174 2.80 1.23 -12.55
C ASP A 174 2.52 0.46 -11.26
N VAL A 175 1.34 -0.14 -11.15
CA VAL A 175 0.94 -0.92 -9.98
C VAL A 175 1.61 -2.29 -10.02
N ILE A 176 2.31 -2.66 -8.94
CA ILE A 176 2.95 -3.97 -8.80
C ILE A 176 1.97 -4.93 -8.12
N LEU A 177 1.58 -5.97 -8.84
CA LEU A 177 0.67 -7.02 -8.36
C LEU A 177 1.43 -8.33 -8.22
N ALA A 178 1.16 -9.10 -7.17
CA ALA A 178 1.63 -10.48 -7.08
C ALA A 178 0.58 -11.39 -6.42
N PRO A 179 0.62 -12.71 -6.73
CA PRO A 179 -0.27 -13.66 -6.09
C PRO A 179 -0.05 -13.70 -4.57
N GLN A 180 -1.15 -13.61 -3.82
CA GLN A 180 -1.19 -13.83 -2.38
C GLN A 180 -2.18 -14.96 -2.10
N LYS A 181 -1.76 -15.96 -1.32
CA LYS A 181 -2.62 -17.08 -0.97
C LYS A 181 -3.77 -16.59 -0.09
N GLU A 182 -5.00 -16.88 -0.49
CA GLU A 182 -6.15 -16.67 0.37
C GLU A 182 -6.13 -17.76 1.45
N ILE A 183 -5.83 -17.38 2.69
CA ILE A 183 -5.90 -18.33 3.81
C ILE A 183 -7.38 -18.45 4.20
N TYR A 184 -8.10 -19.34 3.52
CA TYR A 184 -9.36 -19.86 4.06
C TYR A 184 -9.06 -20.83 5.21
N PRO A 185 -9.88 -20.87 6.29
CA PRO A 185 -9.79 -21.90 7.31
C PRO A 185 -10.33 -23.21 6.73
N ARG A 186 -9.55 -23.91 5.91
CA ARG A 186 -9.80 -25.31 5.54
C ARG A 186 -8.66 -26.20 6.02
N PRO A 187 -8.93 -27.48 6.33
CA PRO A 187 -7.90 -28.41 6.79
C PRO A 187 -6.78 -28.49 5.74
N VAL A 188 -5.55 -28.40 6.24
CA VAL A 188 -4.33 -28.35 5.44
C VAL A 188 -4.10 -29.70 4.77
N GLU A 189 -4.42 -29.81 3.48
CA GLU A 189 -3.72 -30.74 2.60
C GLU A 189 -2.54 -29.99 1.97
N VAL A 190 -1.34 -30.43 2.30
CA VAL A 190 -0.09 -29.87 1.80
C VAL A 190 0.04 -30.25 0.32
N LEU A 191 -0.40 -29.37 -0.57
CA LEU A 191 -0.09 -29.50 -2.00
C LEU A 191 1.41 -29.21 -2.24
N PRO A 192 2.08 -29.99 -3.11
CA PRO A 192 3.50 -29.84 -3.38
C PRO A 192 3.81 -28.50 -4.06
N SER A 193 4.78 -27.80 -3.50
CA SER A 193 5.36 -26.54 -3.99
C SER A 193 5.99 -26.72 -5.39
N ARG A 194 5.21 -26.48 -6.46
CA ARG A 194 5.72 -26.50 -7.84
C ARG A 194 5.78 -25.13 -8.54
N TYR A 195 5.55 -24.03 -7.82
CA TYR A 195 5.63 -22.68 -8.38
C TYR A 195 6.62 -21.82 -7.60
N ASN A 196 7.92 -22.10 -7.77
CA ASN A 196 9.01 -21.26 -7.27
C ASN A 196 9.26 -20.01 -8.16
N THR A 197 8.45 -19.77 -9.20
CA THR A 197 8.55 -18.53 -9.95
C THR A 197 7.81 -17.44 -9.18
N LEU A 198 8.55 -16.45 -8.69
CA LEU A 198 8.01 -15.19 -8.16
C LEU A 198 7.29 -14.44 -9.29
N LEU A 199 6.07 -14.85 -9.58
CA LEU A 199 5.23 -14.23 -10.59
C LEU A 199 4.85 -12.84 -10.10
N ARG A 200 5.31 -11.80 -10.80
CA ARG A 200 4.87 -10.43 -10.58
C ARG A 200 4.22 -9.88 -11.83
N PHE A 201 3.27 -9.00 -11.66
CA PHE A 201 2.69 -8.22 -12.74
C PHE A 201 2.92 -6.74 -12.50
N THR A 202 3.09 -6.00 -13.57
CA THR A 202 2.99 -4.54 -13.56
C THR A 202 1.78 -4.14 -14.35
N TYR A 203 0.92 -3.32 -13.75
CA TYR A 203 -0.26 -2.77 -14.39
C TYR A 203 -0.09 -1.26 -14.60
N ASN A 204 -0.05 -0.84 -15.85
CA ASN A 204 0.00 0.56 -16.22
C ASN A 204 -1.42 1.13 -16.30
N ILE A 205 -1.77 2.01 -15.37
CA ILE A 205 -3.13 2.59 -15.26
C ILE A 205 -3.48 3.46 -16.49
N GLN A 206 -2.51 4.16 -17.07
CA GLN A 206 -2.73 5.08 -18.19
C GLN A 206 -3.02 4.32 -19.49
N LYS A 207 -2.19 3.31 -19.78
CA LYS A 207 -2.30 2.43 -20.95
C LYS A 207 -3.33 1.33 -20.75
N ASN A 208 -3.85 1.15 -19.53
CA ASN A 208 -4.74 0.07 -19.13
C ASN A 208 -4.18 -1.31 -19.57
N HIS A 209 -2.91 -1.54 -19.25
CA HIS A 209 -2.15 -2.67 -19.75
C HIS A 209 -1.42 -3.39 -18.61
N LEU A 210 -1.66 -4.70 -18.53
CA LEU A 210 -1.04 -5.62 -17.60
C LEU A 210 0.12 -6.35 -18.30
N ARG A 211 1.29 -6.32 -17.67
CA ARG A 211 2.47 -7.04 -18.12
C ARG A 211 2.91 -8.03 -17.05
N LYS A 212 3.23 -9.25 -17.47
CA LYS A 212 3.88 -10.26 -16.63
C LYS A 212 5.38 -9.98 -16.55
N ILE A 213 5.93 -10.07 -15.34
CA ILE A 213 7.37 -10.03 -15.08
C ILE A 213 7.78 -11.39 -14.53
N GLU A 214 8.70 -12.03 -15.22
CA GLU A 214 9.35 -13.24 -14.75
C GLU A 214 10.68 -12.86 -14.13
N ILE A 215 10.80 -13.06 -12.81
CA ILE A 215 12.08 -12.95 -12.13
C ILE A 215 12.79 -14.29 -12.33
N LYS A 216 13.85 -14.30 -13.15
CA LYS A 216 14.72 -15.47 -13.28
C LYS A 216 15.55 -15.58 -12.00
N ASP A 217 15.47 -16.75 -11.37
CA ASP A 217 16.13 -17.06 -10.11
C ASP A 217 17.64 -16.94 -10.27
N GLY A 218 18.17 -15.82 -9.79
CA GLY A 218 19.59 -15.54 -9.71
C GLY A 218 19.85 -15.11 -8.28
N SER A 219 20.08 -16.09 -7.40
CA SER A 219 20.38 -15.97 -5.97
C SER A 219 19.15 -15.99 -5.05
N ASN A 220 19.21 -16.88 -4.06
CA ASN A 220 18.38 -17.00 -2.85
C ASN A 220 17.95 -15.68 -2.21
N CYS A 221 16.99 -14.96 -2.79
CA CYS A 221 16.29 -13.90 -2.09
C CYS A 221 15.18 -14.58 -1.26
N PHE A 222 15.50 -14.90 -0.02
CA PHE A 222 14.51 -15.22 1.02
C PHE A 222 13.52 -14.07 1.15
N LEU A 223 12.47 -14.06 0.33
CA LEU A 223 11.32 -13.15 0.45
C LEU A 223 10.11 -13.96 0.87
N LYS A 224 10.26 -14.69 1.98
CA LYS A 224 9.12 -15.21 2.75
C LYS A 224 8.58 -14.04 3.57
N TYR A 225 7.37 -13.59 3.24
CA TYR A 225 6.51 -12.75 4.09
C TYR A 225 6.95 -11.31 4.42
N GLN A 226 7.99 -10.76 3.81
CA GLN A 226 8.27 -9.32 3.94
C GLN A 226 7.74 -8.53 2.75
N ARG A 227 6.80 -7.62 3.06
CA ARG A 227 6.34 -6.53 2.21
C ARG A 227 7.57 -5.65 1.91
N CYS A 228 8.22 -5.88 0.78
CA CYS A 228 9.27 -4.97 0.32
C CYS A 228 8.60 -3.69 -0.18
N GLU A 229 8.82 -2.56 0.51
CA GLU A 229 8.72 -1.27 -0.16
C GLU A 229 9.73 -1.30 -1.31
N VAL A 230 9.23 -1.20 -2.55
CA VAL A 230 10.10 -1.08 -3.73
C VAL A 230 10.58 0.37 -3.78
N ILE A 231 11.49 0.72 -2.87
CA ILE A 231 12.31 1.92 -2.98
C ILE A 231 13.57 1.51 -3.73
N GLY A 232 13.68 1.98 -4.99
CA GLY A 232 14.97 2.10 -5.66
C GLY A 232 15.73 0.81 -5.98
N LEU A 233 15.09 -0.13 -6.68
CA LEU A 233 15.84 -1.15 -7.44
C LEU A 233 15.84 -0.76 -8.92
N ASP A 234 16.69 0.21 -9.26
CA ASP A 234 17.20 0.34 -10.64
C ASP A 234 18.68 0.78 -10.73
N ASP A 235 19.38 1.04 -9.61
CA ASP A 235 20.81 1.39 -9.65
C ASP A 235 21.65 0.47 -8.74
N THR A 236 21.77 -0.81 -9.11
CA THR A 236 22.82 -1.70 -8.57
C THR A 236 24.09 -1.64 -9.40
N ARG A 237 24.64 -0.43 -9.63
CA ARG A 237 26.00 -0.27 -10.17
C ARG A 237 26.94 0.73 -9.50
N ASP A 238 26.48 1.63 -8.62
CA ASP A 238 27.37 2.72 -8.14
C ASP A 238 27.67 2.74 -6.62
N PHE A 239 27.46 1.64 -5.88
CA PHE A 239 27.85 1.56 -4.45
C PHE A 239 29.13 0.75 -4.18
N MET A 240 30.05 0.70 -5.14
CA MET A 240 31.44 0.34 -4.88
C MET A 240 32.26 1.62 -5.08
N HIS A 241 32.88 2.10 -4.01
CA HIS A 241 33.65 3.34 -3.85
C HIS A 241 32.89 4.52 -3.24
N LEU A 242 32.73 4.48 -1.90
CA LEU A 242 32.96 5.60 -0.98
C LEU A 242 33.39 5.00 0.38
#